data_AF-A0A7C6ELL0-F1
#
_entry.id   AF-A0A7C6ELL0-F1
#
_cell.length_a   1.000
_cell.length_b   1.000
_cell.length_c   1.000
_cell.angle_alpha   90.00
_cell.angle_beta   90.00
_cell.angle_gamma   90.00
#
_symmetry.space_group_name_H-M   'P 1'
#
loop_
_entity.id
_entity.type
_entity.pdbx_description
1 polymer ?
#
loop_
_entity_poly.entity_id
_entity_poly.type
_entity_poly.pdbx_seq_one_letter_code
_entity_poly.pdbx_strand_id
1 'polypeptide(L)'
;SSIVAAKMLAAGIVGLLSALIYLAGFRWYMKGLTGDITAAGGVTTIIKQLGLSMTTGGSIILVISLFLAILCALALATILGVMAEDYRSAQSLIMPLVFMVMIPYILSIFTDLKTLSLPAKIFIYAIPFSHPFMTAQNILLHNYRSIVFGIIYMLLVFIVLVFTAARIFSTDRVLTMKLRWRRRAVVL
;
A
#
# COMPACT_ATOMS: atom_id res chain seq x y z
N SER A 1 16.59 -15.70 5.43
CA SER A 1 16.08 -14.48 6.07
C SER A 1 16.73 -13.21 5.55
N SER A 2 18.07 -13.07 5.53
CA SER A 2 18.75 -11.81 5.14
C SER A 2 18.42 -11.28 3.72
N ILE A 3 18.33 -12.15 2.72
CA ILE A 3 18.01 -11.75 1.33
C ILE A 3 16.61 -11.14 1.22
N VAL A 4 15.62 -11.74 1.90
CA VAL A 4 14.24 -11.24 1.88
C VAL A 4 14.16 -9.89 2.57
N ALA A 5 14.76 -9.78 3.76
CA ALA A 5 14.81 -8.51 4.49
C ALA A 5 15.49 -7.40 3.67
N ALA A 6 16.60 -7.69 2.98
CA ALA A 6 17.28 -6.73 2.11
C ALA A 6 16.42 -6.30 0.91
N LYS A 7 15.76 -7.25 0.22
CA LYS A 7 14.85 -6.92 -0.91
C LYS A 7 13.66 -6.09 -0.45
N MET A 8 13.08 -6.42 0.71
CA MET A 8 11.94 -5.69 1.26
C MET A 8 12.33 -4.29 1.76
N LEU A 9 13.52 -4.13 2.35
CA LEU A 9 14.06 -2.81 2.71
C LEU A 9 14.29 -1.94 1.47
N ALA A 10 14.93 -2.48 0.44
CA ALA A 10 15.17 -1.74 -0.81
C ALA A 10 13.84 -1.32 -1.46
N ALA A 11 12.89 -2.24 -1.60
CA ALA A 11 11.57 -1.95 -2.15
C ALA A 11 10.77 -0.99 -1.26
N GLY A 12 10.94 -1.06 0.06
CA GLY A 12 10.36 -0.13 1.02
C GLY A 12 10.88 1.29 0.84
N ILE A 13 12.20 1.49 0.68
CA ILE A 13 12.77 2.82 0.42
C ILE A 13 12.18 3.42 -0.86
N VAL A 14 12.08 2.63 -1.93
CA VAL A 14 11.46 3.06 -3.19
C VAL A 14 9.98 3.40 -2.97
N GLY A 15 9.24 2.56 -2.23
CA GLY A 15 7.84 2.81 -1.91
C GLY A 15 7.62 4.08 -1.09
N LEU A 16 8.52 4.38 -0.14
CA LEU A 16 8.48 5.61 0.64
C LEU A 16 8.71 6.84 -0.26
N LEU A 17 9.68 6.75 -1.17
CA LEU A 17 9.94 7.80 -2.16
C LEU A 17 8.71 8.01 -3.07
N SER A 18 8.09 6.94 -3.56
CA SER A 18 6.86 7.01 -4.35
C SER A 18 5.71 7.67 -3.58
N ALA A 19 5.55 7.37 -2.28
CA ALA A 19 4.54 7.99 -1.44
C ALA A 19 4.76 9.50 -1.25
N LEU A 20 6.02 9.92 -1.09
CA LEU A 20 6.39 11.34 -1.00
C LEU A 20 6.16 12.08 -2.31
N ILE A 21 6.50 11.46 -3.44
CA ILE A 21 6.23 12.02 -4.77
C ILE A 21 4.72 12.16 -4.99
N TYR A 22 3.93 11.15 -4.59
CA TYR A 22 2.48 11.22 -4.65
C TYR A 22 1.94 12.41 -3.83
N LEU A 23 2.44 12.63 -2.61
CA LEU A 23 2.02 13.78 -1.80
C LEU A 23 2.39 15.10 -2.46
N ALA A 24 3.60 15.22 -3.01
CA ALA A 24 4.01 16.42 -3.72
C ALA A 24 3.08 16.70 -4.92
N GLY A 25 2.79 15.69 -5.73
CA GLY A 25 1.86 15.76 -6.85
C GLY A 25 0.43 16.12 -6.41
N PHE A 26 -0.06 15.50 -5.34
CA PHE A 26 -1.38 15.79 -4.77
C PHE A 26 -1.50 17.24 -4.31
N ARG A 27 -0.46 17.79 -3.65
CA ARG A 27 -0.43 19.21 -3.25
C ARG A 27 -0.42 20.14 -4.45
N TRP A 28 0.30 19.81 -5.52
CA TRP A 28 0.33 20.60 -6.75
C TRP A 28 -1.01 20.56 -7.48
N TYR A 29 -1.62 19.38 -7.59
CA TYR A 29 -2.95 19.20 -8.16
C TYR A 29 -4.01 20.00 -7.40
N MET A 30 -4.02 19.90 -6.06
CA MET A 30 -4.92 20.67 -5.21
C MET A 30 -4.69 22.18 -5.32
N LYS A 31 -3.43 22.63 -5.41
CA LYS A 31 -3.09 24.04 -5.64
C LYS A 31 -3.58 24.53 -7.01
N GLY A 32 -3.48 23.71 -8.06
CA GLY A 32 -4.03 24.03 -9.38
C GLY A 32 -5.55 24.15 -9.35
N LEU A 33 -6.24 23.21 -8.71
CA LEU A 33 -7.70 23.20 -8.61
C LEU A 33 -8.24 24.36 -7.76
N THR A 34 -7.56 24.70 -6.66
CA THR A 34 -7.99 25.77 -5.75
C THR A 34 -7.45 27.15 -6.12
N GLY A 35 -6.39 27.23 -6.94
CA GLY A 35 -5.79 28.48 -7.40
C GLY A 35 -6.77 29.38 -8.17
N ASP A 36 -7.54 28.80 -9.09
CA ASP A 36 -8.59 29.54 -9.82
C ASP A 36 -9.79 29.87 -8.91
N ILE A 37 -10.12 28.99 -7.95
CA ILE A 37 -11.21 29.21 -6.98
C ILE A 37 -10.86 30.33 -5.98
N THR A 38 -9.59 30.48 -5.61
CA THR A 38 -9.14 31.59 -4.75
C THR A 38 -9.24 32.97 -5.42
N ALA A 39 -9.16 33.03 -6.76
CA ALA A 39 -9.33 34.27 -7.50
C ALA A 39 -10.80 34.73 -7.55
N ALA A 40 -11.76 33.83 -7.35
CA ALA A 40 -13.20 34.10 -7.41
C ALA A 40 -13.84 34.59 -6.09
N GLY A 41 -13.04 34.83 -5.03
CA GLY A 41 -13.46 35.58 -3.83
C GLY A 41 -14.57 34.92 -2.97
N GLY A 42 -14.17 34.21 -1.90
CA GLY A 42 -15.04 33.93 -0.74
C GLY A 42 -15.24 32.46 -0.38
N VAL A 43 -15.14 31.53 -1.33
CA VAL A 43 -15.37 30.09 -1.10
C VAL A 43 -14.21 29.45 -0.31
N THR A 44 -12.98 29.91 -0.51
CA THR A 44 -11.78 29.36 0.13
C THR A 44 -11.63 29.71 1.61
N THR A 45 -12.15 30.85 2.03
CA THR A 45 -12.25 31.24 3.46
C THR A 45 -13.25 30.38 4.21
N ILE A 46 -14.40 30.07 3.60
CA ILE A 46 -15.43 29.19 4.17
C ILE A 46 -14.88 27.76 4.29
N ILE A 47 -14.24 27.22 3.25
CA ILE A 47 -13.62 25.87 3.28
C ILE A 47 -12.52 25.75 4.35
N LYS A 48 -11.70 26.79 4.52
CA LYS A 48 -10.70 26.83 5.61
C LYS A 48 -11.34 26.92 6.99
N GLN A 49 -12.41 27.71 7.14
CA GLN A 49 -13.16 27.84 8.41
C GLN A 49 -13.92 26.56 8.78
N LEU A 50 -14.38 25.79 7.79
CA LEU A 50 -15.02 24.49 7.98
C LEU A 50 -14.04 23.37 8.34
N GLY A 51 -12.73 23.63 8.40
CA GLY A 51 -11.71 22.60 8.69
C GLY A 51 -11.50 21.58 7.56
N LEU A 52 -12.21 21.72 6.43
CA LEU A 52 -12.10 20.86 5.25
C LEU A 52 -10.83 21.10 4.42
N SER A 53 -9.85 21.82 4.96
CA SER A 53 -8.53 21.92 4.35
C SER A 53 -7.65 20.78 4.86
N MET A 54 -7.01 20.04 3.94
CA MET A 54 -5.95 19.08 4.26
C MET A 54 -4.84 19.78 5.07
N THR A 55 -4.84 19.54 6.38
CA THR A 55 -3.80 20.05 7.27
C THR A 55 -2.45 19.41 6.91
N THR A 56 -1.35 20.11 7.22
CA THR A 56 0.01 19.57 7.01
C THR A 56 0.21 18.24 7.76
N GLY A 57 -0.41 18.09 8.95
CA GLY A 57 -0.43 16.82 9.68
C GLY A 57 -1.22 15.71 8.97
N GLY A 58 -2.39 16.03 8.41
CA GLY A 58 -3.18 15.06 7.62
C GLY A 58 -2.43 14.54 6.40
N SER A 59 -1.66 15.39 5.73
CA SER A 59 -0.82 15.01 4.60
C SER A 59 0.27 13.98 4.97
N ILE A 60 0.88 14.12 6.16
CA ILE A 60 1.89 13.16 6.66
C ILE A 60 1.22 11.82 6.97
N ILE A 61 0.06 11.85 7.61
CA ILE A 61 -0.72 10.66 7.93
C ILE A 61 -1.11 9.90 6.65
N LEU A 62 -1.49 10.63 5.59
CA LEU A 62 -1.76 10.06 4.28
C LEU A 62 -0.51 9.37 3.69
N VAL A 63 0.66 10.01 3.77
CA VAL A 63 1.92 9.41 3.31
C VAL A 63 2.24 8.13 4.07
N ILE A 64 2.10 8.12 5.40
CA ILE A 64 2.35 6.94 6.23
C ILE A 64 1.39 5.81 5.83
N SER A 65 0.12 6.13 5.65
CA SER A 65 -0.89 5.13 5.26
C SER A 65 -0.63 4.57 3.86
N LEU A 66 -0.25 5.42 2.90
CA LEU A 66 0.06 5.01 1.54
C LEU A 66 1.36 4.20 1.49
N PHE A 67 2.36 4.57 2.29
CA PHE A 67 3.59 3.82 2.44
C PHE A 67 3.35 2.41 2.99
N LEU A 68 2.55 2.26 4.05
CA LEU A 68 2.16 0.95 4.58
C LEU A 68 1.42 0.11 3.54
N ALA A 69 0.54 0.73 2.76
CA ALA A 69 -0.16 0.04 1.68
C ALA A 69 0.82 -0.49 0.61
N ILE A 70 1.82 0.32 0.22
CA ILE A 70 2.87 -0.12 -0.72
C ILE A 70 3.68 -1.28 -0.13
N LEU A 71 4.04 -1.23 1.16
CA LEU A 71 4.74 -2.32 1.83
C LEU A 71 3.93 -3.63 1.83
N CYS A 72 2.62 -3.56 2.09
CA CYS A 72 1.71 -4.72 1.98
C CYS A 72 1.64 -5.25 0.54
N ALA A 73 1.51 -4.37 -0.46
CA ALA A 73 1.51 -4.76 -1.87
C ALA A 73 2.81 -5.46 -2.25
N LEU A 74 3.95 -4.92 -1.83
CA LEU A 74 5.26 -5.53 -2.08
C LEU A 74 5.37 -6.90 -1.42
N ALA A 75 4.92 -7.05 -0.17
CA ALA A 75 4.94 -8.33 0.52
C ALA A 75 4.11 -9.39 -0.23
N LEU A 76 2.87 -9.03 -0.61
CA LEU A 76 2.01 -9.92 -1.40
C LEU A 76 2.61 -10.26 -2.77
N ALA A 77 3.14 -9.25 -3.48
CA ALA A 77 3.78 -9.45 -4.77
C ALA A 77 5.02 -10.37 -4.65
N THR A 78 5.79 -10.26 -3.57
CA THR A 78 6.91 -11.18 -3.33
C THR A 78 6.48 -12.61 -3.05
N ILE A 79 5.38 -12.82 -2.31
CA ILE A 79 4.83 -14.16 -2.07
C ILE A 79 4.37 -14.78 -3.39
N LEU A 80 3.55 -14.04 -4.15
CA LEU A 80 3.03 -14.49 -5.44
C LEU A 80 4.15 -14.73 -6.47
N GLY A 81 5.16 -13.86 -6.49
CA GLY A 81 6.30 -13.98 -7.39
C GLY A 81 7.19 -15.19 -7.13
N VAL A 82 7.22 -15.72 -5.90
CA VAL A 82 7.94 -16.98 -5.59
C VAL A 82 7.16 -18.20 -6.07
N MET A 83 5.83 -18.12 -6.06
CA MET A 83 4.96 -19.19 -6.55
C MET A 83 4.85 -19.22 -8.08
N ALA A 84 5.41 -18.23 -8.78
CA ALA A 84 5.42 -18.17 -10.22
C ALA A 84 6.50 -19.09 -10.80
N GLU A 85 6.10 -20.01 -11.69
CA GLU A 85 7.04 -20.91 -12.38
C GLU A 85 7.87 -20.18 -13.44
N ASP A 86 7.29 -19.15 -14.08
CA ASP A 86 7.90 -18.38 -15.17
C ASP A 86 7.60 -16.88 -15.05
N TYR A 87 8.41 -16.04 -15.72
CA TYR A 87 8.24 -14.57 -15.72
C TYR A 87 6.85 -14.10 -16.22
N ARG A 88 6.29 -14.78 -17.23
CA ARG A 88 4.94 -14.51 -17.75
C ARG A 88 3.87 -14.86 -16.73
N SER A 89 4.04 -15.97 -16.03
CA SER A 89 3.15 -16.40 -14.94
C SER A 89 3.25 -15.48 -13.73
N ALA A 90 4.44 -14.92 -13.45
CA ALA A 90 4.60 -13.91 -12.40
C ALA A 90 3.80 -12.63 -12.73
N GLN A 91 3.77 -12.23 -14.02
CA GLN A 91 3.01 -11.07 -14.46
C GLN A 91 1.49 -11.30 -14.37
N SER A 92 0.99 -12.51 -14.68
CA SER A 92 -0.43 -12.83 -14.52
C SER A 92 -0.84 -12.88 -13.04
N LEU A 93 0.05 -13.33 -12.16
CA LEU A 93 -0.18 -13.34 -10.71
C LEU A 93 -0.23 -11.95 -10.07
N ILE A 94 0.25 -10.91 -10.75
CA ILE A 94 0.05 -9.52 -10.31
C ILE A 94 -1.40 -9.07 -10.51
N MET A 95 -2.14 -9.64 -11.48
CA MET A 95 -3.52 -9.22 -11.77
C MET A 95 -4.48 -9.37 -10.56
N PRO A 96 -4.50 -10.50 -9.84
CA PRO A 96 -5.28 -10.61 -8.60
C PRO A 96 -4.97 -9.52 -7.56
N LEU A 97 -3.70 -9.14 -7.43
CA LEU A 97 -3.27 -8.07 -6.52
C LEU A 97 -3.84 -6.73 -6.98
N VAL A 98 -3.78 -6.44 -8.28
CA VAL A 98 -4.39 -5.23 -8.85
C VAL A 98 -5.89 -5.19 -8.58
N PHE A 99 -6.62 -6.30 -8.79
CA PHE A 99 -8.05 -6.37 -8.47
C PHE A 99 -8.33 -6.09 -6.99
N MET A 100 -7.50 -6.60 -6.10
CA MET A 100 -7.64 -6.37 -4.66
C MET A 100 -7.42 -4.90 -4.25
N VAL A 101 -6.66 -4.12 -5.02
CA VAL A 101 -6.51 -2.67 -4.86
C VAL A 101 -7.63 -1.90 -5.58
N MET A 102 -8.08 -2.40 -6.73
CA MET A 102 -9.07 -1.71 -7.56
C MET A 102 -10.46 -1.72 -6.93
N ILE A 103 -10.85 -2.81 -6.28
CA ILE A 103 -12.14 -2.90 -5.56
C ILE A 103 -12.29 -1.76 -4.52
N PRO A 104 -11.37 -1.60 -3.54
CA PRO A 104 -11.49 -0.51 -2.58
C PRO A 104 -11.36 0.88 -3.21
N TYR A 105 -10.59 1.02 -4.29
CA TYR A 105 -10.49 2.28 -5.02
C TYR A 105 -11.86 2.72 -5.57
N ILE A 106 -12.52 1.85 -6.33
CA ILE A 106 -13.85 2.12 -6.91
C ILE A 106 -14.85 2.40 -5.78
N LEU A 107 -14.88 1.56 -4.74
CA LEU A 107 -15.80 1.74 -3.63
C LEU A 107 -15.60 3.06 -2.89
N SER A 108 -14.36 3.54 -2.74
CA SER A 108 -14.09 4.83 -2.09
C SER A 108 -14.68 6.03 -2.83
N ILE A 109 -14.87 5.91 -4.16
CA ILE A 109 -15.44 6.96 -5.00
C ILE A 109 -16.97 6.92 -4.97
N PHE A 110 -17.56 5.72 -5.00
CA PHE A 110 -19.00 5.54 -5.16
C PHE A 110 -19.77 5.42 -3.84
N THR A 111 -19.11 5.19 -2.71
CA THR A 111 -19.84 4.90 -1.48
C THR A 111 -19.19 5.45 -0.22
N ASP A 112 -20.02 6.09 0.61
CA ASP A 112 -19.65 6.40 1.98
C ASP A 112 -19.79 5.12 2.82
N LEU A 113 -18.68 4.62 3.37
CA LEU A 113 -18.70 3.40 4.18
C LEU A 113 -19.61 3.54 5.42
N LYS A 114 -19.95 4.75 5.87
CA LYS A 114 -20.86 4.94 7.01
C LYS A 114 -22.26 4.40 6.70
N THR A 115 -22.73 4.53 5.46
CA THR A 115 -24.08 4.14 5.03
C THR A 115 -24.18 2.70 4.55
N LEU A 116 -23.05 1.97 4.47
CA LEU A 116 -23.02 0.57 4.08
C LEU A 116 -23.65 -0.37 5.12
N SER A 117 -24.26 -1.44 4.61
CA SER A 117 -24.69 -2.58 5.43
C SER A 117 -23.51 -3.18 6.19
N LEU A 118 -23.78 -3.66 7.41
CA LEU A 118 -22.78 -4.23 8.32
C LEU A 118 -21.91 -5.33 7.66
N PRO A 119 -22.47 -6.27 6.87
CA PRO A 119 -21.68 -7.30 6.19
C PRO A 119 -20.72 -6.74 5.14
N ALA A 120 -21.18 -5.80 4.31
CA ALA A 120 -20.35 -5.20 3.26
C ALA A 120 -19.22 -4.36 3.87
N LYS A 121 -19.51 -3.66 4.96
CA LYS A 121 -18.52 -2.89 5.73
C LYS A 121 -17.38 -3.78 6.26
N ILE A 122 -17.72 -4.94 6.84
CA ILE A 122 -16.72 -5.90 7.33
C ILE A 122 -15.84 -6.41 6.19
N PHE A 123 -16.44 -6.76 5.04
CA PHE A 123 -15.71 -7.27 3.89
C PHE A 123 -14.69 -6.26 3.35
N ILE A 124 -15.09 -4.98 3.25
CA ILE A 124 -14.19 -3.92 2.74
C ILE A 124 -13.06 -3.65 3.72
N TYR A 125 -13.35 -3.54 5.03
CA TYR A 125 -12.32 -3.28 6.04
C TYR A 125 -11.33 -4.43 6.20
N ALA A 126 -11.70 -5.65 5.81
CA ALA A 126 -10.77 -6.78 5.76
C ALA A 126 -9.70 -6.61 4.67
N ILE A 127 -9.99 -5.86 3.59
CA ILE A 127 -9.01 -5.58 2.54
C ILE A 127 -8.02 -4.52 3.06
N PRO A 128 -6.71 -4.83 3.19
CA PRO A 128 -5.73 -3.89 3.73
C PRO A 128 -5.64 -2.59 2.92
N PHE A 129 -5.86 -2.68 1.61
CA PHE A 129 -5.84 -1.53 0.70
C PHE A 129 -7.05 -0.60 0.82
N SER A 130 -8.09 -0.94 1.58
CA SER A 130 -9.23 -0.03 1.81
C SER A 130 -8.84 1.16 2.70
N HIS A 131 -8.13 0.91 3.79
CA HIS A 131 -7.72 1.91 4.78
C HIS A 131 -6.96 3.14 4.22
N PRO A 132 -5.99 3.03 3.29
CA PRO A 132 -5.32 4.19 2.71
C PRO A 132 -6.27 5.06 1.88
N PHE A 133 -7.19 4.47 1.11
CA PHE A 133 -8.20 5.23 0.35
C PHE A 133 -9.17 5.95 1.29
N MET A 134 -9.55 5.31 2.39
CA MET A 134 -10.43 5.92 3.40
C MET A 134 -9.72 6.99 4.25
N THR A 135 -8.38 7.00 4.29
CA THR A 135 -7.62 7.96 5.11
C THR A 135 -7.84 9.39 4.64
N ALA A 136 -7.85 9.63 3.33
CA ALA A 136 -8.11 10.96 2.78
C ALA A 136 -9.47 11.52 3.23
N GLN A 137 -10.54 10.72 3.15
CA GLN A 137 -11.87 11.10 3.59
C GLN A 137 -11.94 11.29 5.11
N ASN A 138 -11.37 10.38 5.90
CA ASN A 138 -11.39 10.47 7.37
C ASN A 138 -10.59 11.66 7.91
N ILE A 139 -9.54 12.11 7.22
CA ILE A 139 -8.81 13.34 7.56
C ILE A 139 -9.73 14.55 7.42
N LEU A 140 -10.48 14.64 6.32
CA LEU A 140 -11.43 15.75 6.08
C LEU A 140 -12.59 15.74 7.07
N LEU A 141 -13.04 14.55 7.48
CA LEU A 141 -14.13 14.36 8.44
C LEU A 141 -13.67 14.39 9.91
N HIS A 142 -12.40 14.74 10.18
CA HIS A 142 -11.78 14.75 11.51
C HIS A 142 -11.91 13.44 12.32
N ASN A 143 -12.04 12.30 11.63
CA ASN A 143 -12.21 10.99 12.25
C ASN A 143 -10.86 10.26 12.42
N TYR A 144 -10.02 10.75 13.34
CA TYR A 144 -8.69 10.20 13.58
C TYR A 144 -8.70 8.77 14.15
N ARG A 145 -9.77 8.37 14.84
CA ARG A 145 -9.89 7.01 15.42
C ARG A 145 -9.84 5.95 14.33
N SER A 146 -10.60 6.13 13.26
CA SER A 146 -10.61 5.20 12.12
C SER A 146 -9.25 5.10 11.45
N ILE A 147 -8.49 6.20 11.41
CA ILE A 147 -7.17 6.23 10.78
C ILE A 147 -6.16 5.43 11.60
N VAL A 148 -6.13 5.62 12.93
CA VAL A 148 -5.23 4.87 13.82
C VAL A 148 -5.50 3.37 13.74
N PHE A 149 -6.78 2.96 13.75
CA PHE A 149 -7.14 1.56 13.57
C PHE A 149 -6.67 1.01 12.22
N GLY A 150 -6.84 1.78 11.14
CA GLY A 150 -6.37 1.37 9.81
C GLY A 150 -4.85 1.20 9.74
N ILE A 151 -4.09 2.12 10.34
CA ILE A 151 -2.62 2.04 10.40
C ILE A 151 -2.19 0.79 11.18
N ILE A 152 -2.75 0.56 12.37
CA ILE A 152 -2.42 -0.63 13.19
C ILE A 152 -2.76 -1.91 12.42
N TYR A 153 -3.94 -1.96 11.79
CA TYR A 153 -4.37 -3.11 11.00
C TYR A 153 -3.40 -3.40 9.83
N MET A 154 -3.05 -2.38 9.05
CA MET A 154 -2.11 -2.52 7.94
C MET A 154 -0.72 -2.97 8.41
N LEU A 155 -0.25 -2.44 9.54
CA LEU A 155 1.04 -2.82 10.12
C LEU A 155 1.04 -4.30 10.54
N LEU A 156 -0.02 -4.77 11.19
CA LEU A 156 -0.17 -6.19 11.56
C LEU A 156 -0.20 -7.09 10.31
N VAL A 157 -0.99 -6.73 9.30
CA VAL A 157 -1.06 -7.47 8.04
C VAL A 157 0.31 -7.52 7.36
N PHE A 158 1.03 -6.41 7.32
CA PHE A 158 2.39 -6.36 6.79
C PHE A 158 3.34 -7.32 7.53
N ILE A 159 3.35 -7.31 8.87
CA ILE A 159 4.19 -8.22 9.66
C ILE A 159 3.87 -9.68 9.31
N VAL A 160 2.59 -10.05 9.25
CA VAL A 160 2.16 -11.41 8.90
C VAL A 160 2.62 -11.81 7.50
N LEU A 161 2.49 -10.91 6.52
CA LEU A 161 2.94 -11.15 5.15
C LEU A 161 4.46 -11.31 5.04
N VAL A 162 5.23 -10.44 5.70
CA VAL A 162 6.70 -10.52 5.72
C VAL A 162 7.16 -11.81 6.38
N PHE A 163 6.54 -12.20 7.50
CA PHE A 163 6.85 -13.46 8.18
C PHE A 163 6.55 -14.66 7.28
N THR A 164 5.41 -14.64 6.59
CA THR A 164 5.01 -15.68 5.64
C THR A 164 5.99 -15.76 4.46
N ALA A 165 6.33 -14.63 3.85
CA ALA A 165 7.34 -14.56 2.80
C ALA A 165 8.69 -15.11 3.27
N ALA A 166 9.17 -14.67 4.44
CA ALA A 166 10.42 -15.15 5.01
C ALA A 166 10.42 -16.67 5.25
N ARG A 167 9.29 -17.22 5.70
CA ARG A 167 9.11 -18.66 5.90
C ARG A 167 9.16 -19.42 4.57
N ILE A 168 8.43 -18.99 3.55
CA ILE A 168 8.45 -19.60 2.20
C ILE A 168 9.88 -19.66 1.66
N PHE A 169 10.60 -18.54 1.65
CA PHE A 169 11.99 -18.48 1.20
C PHE A 169 12.97 -19.32 2.04
N SER A 170 12.66 -19.58 3.32
CA SER A 170 13.47 -20.44 4.17
C SER A 170 13.23 -21.92 3.92
N THR A 171 11.98 -22.31 3.60
CA THR A 171 11.60 -23.68 3.28
C THR A 171 12.20 -24.12 1.95
N ASP A 172 12.21 -23.25 0.93
CA ASP A 172 12.78 -23.55 -0.39
C ASP A 172 14.32 -23.63 -0.41
N ARG A 173 15.00 -23.05 0.59
CA ARG A 173 16.47 -23.17 0.73
C ARG A 173 16.96 -24.59 1.01
N VAL A 174 16.10 -25.51 1.42
CA VAL A 174 16.49 -26.91 1.72
C VAL A 174 16.43 -27.80 0.47
N LEU A 175 15.68 -27.44 -0.58
CA LEU A 175 15.51 -28.29 -1.76
C LEU A 175 16.47 -28.00 -2.93
N THR A 176 17.21 -26.88 -2.91
CA THR A 176 18.31 -26.64 -3.87
C THR A 176 19.70 -26.93 -3.30
N MET A 177 19.80 -27.30 -2.01
CA MET A 177 21.04 -27.82 -1.42
C MET A 177 21.16 -29.34 -1.60
N LYS A 178 20.89 -29.83 -2.83
CA LYS A 178 21.27 -31.18 -3.27
C LYS A 178 22.26 -31.09 -4.44
N LEU A 179 23.53 -30.94 -4.07
CA LEU A 179 24.65 -31.78 -4.50
C LEU A 179 24.83 -32.09 -6.02
N ARG A 180 25.86 -31.49 -6.63
CA ARG A 180 26.78 -32.17 -7.58
C ARG A 180 28.21 -31.69 -7.26
N TRP A 181 28.91 -32.33 -6.33
CA TRP A 181 29.82 -33.48 -6.53
C TRP A 181 30.94 -33.24 -7.58
N ARG A 182 32.08 -32.74 -7.08
CA ARG A 182 33.47 -33.17 -7.35
C ARG A 182 33.88 -33.63 -8.77
N ARG A 183 34.83 -32.87 -9.34
CA ARG A 183 35.92 -33.19 -10.30
C ARG A 183 35.58 -33.77 -11.68
N ARG A 184 36.14 -33.13 -12.73
CA ARG A 184 37.21 -33.74 -13.54
C ARG A 184 38.23 -32.67 -13.94
N ALA A 185 39.49 -32.97 -13.63
CA ALA A 185 40.65 -32.27 -14.17
C ALA A 185 40.76 -32.63 -15.65
N VAL A 186 40.92 -31.62 -16.51
CA VAL A 186 41.47 -31.81 -17.85
C VAL A 186 42.97 -31.65 -17.69
N VAL A 187 43.69 -32.76 -17.81
CA VAL A 187 45.14 -32.79 -17.94
C VAL A 187 45.42 -33.25 -19.36
N LEU A 188 46.17 -32.41 -20.08
CA LEU A 188 46.78 -32.55 -21.40
C LEU A 188 45.83 -32.56 -22.61
#